data_AF-A0A482W4P1-F1
#
_entry.id   AF-A0A482W4P1-F1
#
_cell.length_a   1.000
_cell.length_b   1.000
_cell.length_c   1.000
_cell.angle_alpha   90.00
_cell.angle_beta   90.00
_cell.angle_gamma   90.00
#
_symmetry.space_group_name_H-M   'P 1'
#
loop_
_entity.id
_entity.type
_entity.pdbx_description
1 polymer ?
#
loop_
_entity_poly.entity_id
_entity_poly.type
_entity_poly.pdbx_seq_one_letter_code
_entity_poly.pdbx_strand_id
1 'polypeptide(L)' 'MLTIEHKSFLVESYFRKGVKLENGEWSYSVQAYFEEFRERFPTDAASFSCQDINFSLIIL' A
#
# COMPACT_ATOMS: atom_id res chain seq x y z
N MET A 1 7.49 -10.83 8.27
CA MET A 1 6.21 -11.31 7.70
C MET A 1 5.14 -10.28 7.99
N LEU A 2 4.33 -9.89 7.01
CA LEU A 2 3.24 -8.92 7.24
C LEU A 2 2.12 -9.57 8.06
N THR A 3 1.64 -8.87 9.09
CA THR A 3 0.47 -9.28 9.86
C THR A 3 -0.80 -9.05 9.05
N ILE A 4 -1.94 -9.59 9.51
CA ILE A 4 -3.25 -9.31 8.91
C ILE A 4 -3.56 -7.81 8.98
N GLU A 5 -3.24 -7.16 10.09
CA GLU A 5 -3.42 -5.71 10.25
C GLU A 5 -2.61 -4.92 9.21
N HIS A 6 -1.34 -5.28 9.00
CA HIS A 6 -0.51 -4.64 7.97
C HIS A 6 -1.08 -4.82 6.58
N LYS A 7 -1.54 -6.03 6.24
CA LYS A 7 -2.17 -6.33 4.94
C LYS A 7 -3.45 -5.52 4.75
N SER A 8 -4.36 -5.50 5.74
CA SER A 8 -5.60 -4.72 5.67
C SER A 8 -5.33 -3.24 5.47
N PHE A 9 -4.38 -2.68 6.23
CA PHE A 9 -4.01 -1.27 6.09
C PHE A 9 -3.49 -0.93 4.69
N LEU A 10 -2.64 -1.80 4.11
CA LEU A 10 -2.10 -1.59 2.76
C LEU A 10 -3.20 -1.61 1.69
N VAL A 11 -4.18 -2.53 1.79
CA VAL A 11 -5.34 -2.57 0.88
C VAL A 11 -6.18 -1.31 0.98
N GLU A 12 -6.56 -0.92 2.20
CA GLU A 12 -7.38 0.26 2.43
C GLU A 12 -6.69 1.53 1.95
N SER A 13 -5.40 1.66 2.23
CA SER A 13 -4.61 2.83 1.83
C SER A 13 -4.43 2.90 0.32
N TYR A 14 -4.25 1.77 -0.36
CA TYR A 14 -4.21 1.73 -1.83
C TYR A 14 -5.49 2.27 -2.46
N PHE A 15 -6.65 1.76 -2.04
CA PHE A 15 -7.93 2.22 -2.61
C PHE A 15 -8.21 3.68 -2.26
N ARG A 16 -7.90 4.11 -1.03
CA ARG A 16 -8.08 5.49 -0.58
C ARG A 16 -7.21 6.49 -1.33
N LYS A 17 -5.99 6.10 -1.72
CA LYS A 17 -5.03 6.94 -2.47
C LYS A 17 -5.21 6.86 -3.97
N GLY A 18 -6.17 6.06 -4.46
CA GLY A 18 -6.53 6.05 -5.87
C GLY A 18 -6.96 7.44 -6.34
N VAL A 19 -6.41 7.88 -7.46
CA VAL A 19 -6.78 9.15 -8.10
C VAL A 19 -7.56 8.84 -9.37
N LYS A 20 -8.75 9.42 -9.48
CA LYS A 20 -9.53 9.33 -10.72
C LYS A 20 -8.96 10.31 -11.74
N LEU A 21 -8.53 9.78 -12.87
CA LEU A 21 -8.01 10.54 -14.00
C LEU A 21 -9.18 11.15 -14.80
N GLU A 22 -8.88 12.16 -15.63
CA GLU A 22 -9.89 12.85 -16.45
C GLU A 22 -10.57 11.91 -17.47
N ASN A 23 -9.88 10.88 -17.94
CA ASN A 23 -10.42 9.84 -18.82
C ASN A 23 -11.35 8.85 -18.09
N GLY A 24 -11.55 9.00 -16.78
CA GLY A 24 -12.38 8.14 -15.95
C GLY A 24 -11.67 6.90 -15.39
N GLU A 25 -10.41 6.66 -15.76
CA GLU A 25 -9.59 5.58 -15.21
C GLU A 25 -9.11 5.92 -13.78
N TRP A 26 -8.75 4.89 -13.03
CA TRP A 26 -8.14 5.05 -11.71
C TRP A 26 -6.64 4.79 -11.80
N SER A 27 -5.86 5.76 -11.31
CA SER A 27 -4.42 5.63 -11.13
C SER A 27 -4.11 5.37 -9.67
N TYR A 28 -3.29 4.35 -9.41
CA TYR A 28 -2.86 3.97 -8.07
C TYR A 28 -1.34 4.00 -7.99
N SER A 29 -0.82 4.66 -6.96
CA SER A 29 0.61 4.74 -6.71
C SER A 29 1.00 3.80 -5.58
N VAL A 30 1.89 2.85 -5.88
CA VAL A 30 2.48 1.94 -4.88
C VAL A 30 3.27 2.71 -3.83
N GLN A 31 3.99 3.72 -4.27
CA GLN A 31 4.77 4.57 -3.39
C GLN A 31 3.88 5.35 -2.40
N ALA A 32 2.73 5.85 -2.84
CA ALA A 32 1.85 6.68 -2.02
C ALA A 32 1.26 5.94 -0.83
N TYR A 33 0.80 4.69 -0.99
CA TYR A 33 0.29 3.92 0.14
C TYR A 33 1.43 3.36 1.00
N PHE A 34 2.62 3.12 0.44
CA PHE A 34 3.76 2.62 1.20
C PHE A 34 4.36 3.68 2.11
N GLU A 35 4.39 4.95 1.67
CA GLU A 35 4.77 6.07 2.54
C GLU A 35 3.83 6.17 3.75
N GLU A 36 2.52 6.03 3.54
CA GLU A 36 1.54 6.02 4.63
C GLU A 36 1.72 4.81 5.57
N PHE A 37 2.08 3.64 5.02
CA PHE A 37 2.44 2.47 5.81
C PHE A 37 3.70 2.71 6.67
N ARG A 38 4.73 3.37 6.11
CA ARG A 38 5.96 3.71 6.86
C ARG A 38 5.68 4.68 8.00
N GLU A 39 4.79 5.65 7.80
CA GLU A 39 4.38 6.57 8.86
C GLU A 39 3.62 5.84 9.98
N ARG A 40 2.75 4.89 9.60
CA ARG A 40 1.90 4.18 10.56
C ARG A 40 2.61 3.04 11.30
N PHE A 41 3.55 2.37 10.65
CA PHE A 41 4.29 1.20 11.14
C PHE A 41 5.82 1.35 10.91
N PRO A 42 6.47 2.36 11.52
CA PRO A 42 7.85 2.73 11.20
C PRO A 42 8.88 1.64 11.54
N THR A 43 8.65 0.90 12.63
CA THR A 43 9.52 -0.22 13.05
C THR A 43 9.42 -1.39 12.09
N ASP A 44 8.22 -1.72 11.65
CA ASP A 44 7.97 -2.82 10.72
C ASP A 44 8.45 -2.48 9.31
N ALA A 45 8.20 -1.26 8.86
CA ALA A 45 8.57 -0.81 7.52
C ALA A 45 10.08 -0.68 7.31
N ALA A 46 10.89 -0.63 8.37
CA ALA A 46 12.36 -0.74 8.25
C ALA A 46 12.81 -2.14 7.75
N SER A 47 11.93 -3.14 7.89
CA SER A 47 12.19 -4.53 7.49
C SER A 47 11.59 -4.88 6.11
N PHE A 48 10.90 -3.93 5.45
CA PHE A 48 10.25 -4.13 4.15
C PHE A 48 10.66 -3.02 3.19
N SER A 49 10.93 -3.36 1.93
CA SER A 49 11.09 -2.38 0.86
C SER A 49 9.78 -2.20 0.08
N CYS A 50 9.64 -1.06 -0.59
CA CYS A 50 8.51 -0.78 -1.49
C CYS A 50 8.39 -1.82 -2.62
N GLN A 51 9.50 -2.49 -2.97
CA GLN A 51 9.58 -3.53 -3.99
C GLN A 51 9.12 -4.90 -3.48
N ASP A 52 9.12 -5.11 -2.15
CA ASP A 52 8.67 -6.36 -1.51
C ASP A 52 7.14 -6.43 -1.41
N ILE A 53 6.45 -5.31 -1.62
CA ILE A 53 5.01 -5.23 -1.57
C ILE A 53 4.45 -5.41 -2.98
N ASN A 54 4.32 -6.67 -3.37
CA ASN A 54 3.61 -7.02 -4.58
C ASN A 54 2.10 -7.02 -4.32
N PHE A 55 1.34 -6.21 -5.04
CA PHE A 55 -0.12 -6.08 -4.85
C PHE A 55 -0.84 -7.44 -4.96
N SER A 56 -0.32 -8.33 -5.80
CA SER A 56 -0.80 -9.70 -6.00
C SER A 56 -0.68 -10.58 -4.74
N LEU A 57 0.19 -10.24 -3.77
CA LEU A 57 0.37 -10.94 -2.50
C LEU A 57 -0.46 -10.37 -1.34
N ILE A 58 -1.11 -9.21 -1.56
CA ILE A 58 -1.94 -8.56 -0.54
C ILE A 58 -3.40 -9.04 -0.66
N ILE A 59 -3.85 -9.41 -1.86
CA ILE A 59 -5.22 -9.88 -2.15
C ILE A 59 -5.36 -11.42 -2.08
N LEU A 60 -4.26 -12.17 -1.95
CA LEU A 60 -4.23 -13.65 -1.82
C LEU A 60 -3.76 -14.12 -0.43
#